data_AF-A0A2P6FPQ1-F1
#
_entry.id   AF-A0A2P6FPQ1-F1
#
_cell.length_a   1.000
_cell.length_b   1.000
_cell.length_c   1.000
_cell.angle_alpha   90.00
_cell.angle_beta   90.00
_cell.angle_gamma   90.00
#
_symmetry.space_group_name_H-M   'P 1'
#
loop_
_entity.id
_entity.type
_entity.pdbx_description
1 polymer ?
#
loop_
_entity_poly.entity_id
_entity_poly.type
_entity_poly.pdbx_seq_one_letter_code
_entity_poly.pdbx_strand_id
1 'polypeptide(L)'
;LCDIAIINNYYFGKLKYSEDPAQREWAASMRLTFPNQGVEDRGAHVNISGGGVAKYSKRKSNAIKLLEFLSSPKAQRLYSEINFEYPVNKDVKASEELRSWGNFREDNISIEKIAQLSIEAQKVIDKVGW
;
A
#
# COMPACT_ATOMS: atom_id res chain seq x y z
N LEU A 1 0.96 -21.59 -15.91
CA LEU A 1 0.91 -21.52 -14.43
C LEU A 1 1.85 -20.39 -14.03
N CYS A 2 1.40 -19.39 -13.29
CA CYS A 2 2.28 -18.32 -12.80
C CYS A 2 2.72 -18.68 -11.39
N ASP A 3 4.02 -18.83 -11.17
CA ASP A 3 4.56 -19.19 -9.85
C ASP A 3 4.71 -17.99 -8.91
N ILE A 4 4.63 -16.77 -9.47
CA ILE A 4 4.85 -15.51 -8.77
C ILE A 4 3.78 -14.50 -9.22
N ALA A 5 3.23 -13.78 -8.25
CA ALA A 5 2.36 -12.63 -8.48
C ALA A 5 2.95 -11.40 -7.80
N ILE A 6 2.89 -10.25 -8.48
CA ILE A 6 3.27 -8.96 -7.93
C ILE A 6 1.98 -8.21 -7.62
N ILE A 7 1.70 -8.02 -6.34
CA ILE A 7 0.48 -7.36 -5.86
C ILE A 7 0.79 -6.39 -4.72
N ASN A 8 -0.09 -5.42 -4.51
CA ASN A 8 -0.07 -4.67 -3.26
C ASN A 8 -0.54 -5.56 -2.11
N ASN A 9 0.08 -5.40 -0.94
CA ASN A 9 -0.17 -6.20 0.26
C ASN A 9 -1.65 -6.22 0.66
N TYR A 10 -2.37 -5.11 0.53
CA TYR A 10 -3.76 -5.04 0.96
C TYR A 10 -4.68 -5.97 0.18
N TYR A 11 -4.36 -6.30 -1.08
CA TYR A 11 -5.15 -7.29 -1.84
C TYR A 11 -5.02 -8.69 -1.27
N PHE A 12 -3.86 -9.04 -0.70
CA PHE A 12 -3.72 -10.33 0.00
C PHE A 12 -4.70 -10.42 1.18
N GLY A 13 -4.82 -9.35 1.98
CA GLY A 13 -5.82 -9.26 3.03
C GLY A 13 -7.25 -9.37 2.49
N LYS A 14 -7.58 -8.62 1.43
CA LYS A 14 -8.91 -8.68 0.80
C LYS A 14 -9.28 -10.07 0.28
N LEU A 15 -8.33 -10.78 -0.34
CA LEU A 15 -8.54 -12.14 -0.83
C LEU A 15 -8.76 -13.12 0.33
N LYS A 16 -7.93 -13.03 1.37
CA LYS A 16 -8.01 -13.89 2.57
C LYS A 16 -9.36 -13.77 3.29
N TYR A 17 -9.96 -12.58 3.32
CA TYR A 17 -11.24 -12.30 3.95
C TYR A 17 -12.40 -12.08 2.96
N SER A 18 -12.23 -12.50 1.70
CA SER A 18 -13.25 -12.35 0.68
C SER A 18 -14.49 -13.18 0.99
N GLU A 19 -15.67 -12.71 0.58
CA GLU A 19 -16.90 -13.51 0.61
C GLU A 19 -16.84 -14.66 -0.41
N ASP A 20 -16.09 -14.49 -1.49
CA ASP A 20 -15.86 -15.50 -2.52
C ASP A 20 -14.91 -16.61 -2.01
N PRO A 21 -15.39 -17.87 -1.89
CA PRO A 21 -14.56 -18.99 -1.45
C PRO A 21 -13.32 -19.23 -2.33
N ALA A 22 -13.42 -19.02 -3.65
CA ALA A 22 -12.30 -19.25 -4.55
C ALA A 22 -11.14 -18.29 -4.26
N GLN A 23 -11.44 -17.04 -3.93
CA GLN A 23 -10.43 -16.04 -3.56
C GLN A 23 -9.71 -16.40 -2.26
N ARG A 24 -10.43 -16.98 -1.30
CA ARG A 24 -9.83 -17.46 -0.06
C ARG A 24 -8.89 -18.64 -0.31
N GLU A 25 -9.24 -19.55 -1.22
CA GLU A 25 -8.37 -20.64 -1.66
C GLU A 25 -7.11 -20.11 -2.36
N TRP A 26 -7.24 -19.09 -3.22
CA TRP A 26 -6.07 -18.44 -3.83
C TRP A 26 -5.14 -17.87 -2.77
N ALA A 27 -5.65 -17.08 -1.83
CA ALA A 27 -4.84 -16.52 -0.75
C ALA A 27 -4.18 -17.60 0.11
N ALA A 28 -4.89 -18.69 0.43
CA ALA A 28 -4.35 -19.82 1.19
C ALA A 28 -3.22 -20.56 0.44
N SER A 29 -3.23 -20.53 -0.89
CA SER A 29 -2.17 -21.11 -1.72
C SER A 29 -0.93 -20.22 -1.86
N MET A 30 -1.02 -18.95 -1.44
CA MET A 30 0.05 -17.96 -1.59
C MET A 30 0.92 -17.85 -0.34
N ARG A 31 2.21 -17.61 -0.56
CA ARG A 31 3.13 -17.14 0.49
C ARG A 31 3.47 -15.68 0.25
N LEU A 32 3.05 -14.80 1.17
CA LEU A 32 3.45 -13.39 1.13
C LEU A 32 4.95 -13.27 1.36
N THR A 33 5.64 -12.47 0.55
CA THR A 33 7.09 -12.23 0.67
C THR A 33 7.37 -10.76 0.37
N PHE A 34 8.05 -10.08 1.29
CA PHE A 34 8.54 -8.73 1.08
C PHE A 34 9.93 -8.80 0.41
N PRO A 35 10.12 -8.20 -0.77
CA PRO A 35 11.38 -8.30 -1.51
C PRO A 35 12.49 -7.44 -0.87
N ASN A 36 13.73 -7.67 -1.34
CA ASN A 36 14.89 -6.82 -1.06
C ASN A 36 15.29 -6.72 0.44
N GLN A 37 15.22 -7.83 1.19
CA GLN A 37 15.45 -7.87 2.64
C GLN A 37 16.89 -8.30 3.05
N GLY A 38 17.83 -8.46 2.12
CA GLY A 38 19.22 -8.79 2.42
C GLY A 38 19.92 -7.69 3.24
N VAL A 39 20.98 -8.00 4.00
CA VAL A 39 21.63 -7.06 4.93
C VAL A 39 21.94 -5.70 4.29
N GLU A 40 22.52 -5.70 3.08
CA GLU A 40 22.91 -4.50 2.32
C GLU A 40 21.91 -4.10 1.21
N ASP A 41 20.71 -4.68 1.21
CA ASP A 41 19.70 -4.43 0.19
C ASP A 41 18.80 -3.23 0.55
N ARG A 42 18.03 -2.70 -0.40
CA ARG A 42 17.28 -1.44 -0.24
C ARG A 42 16.03 -1.54 0.62
N GLY A 43 15.42 -2.73 0.76
CA GLY A 43 14.10 -2.91 1.38
C GLY A 43 12.94 -2.99 0.39
N ALA A 44 11.76 -3.36 0.87
CA ALA A 44 10.58 -3.52 0.05
C ALA A 44 10.06 -2.17 -0.46
N HIS A 45 9.59 -2.12 -1.71
CA HIS A 45 8.98 -0.92 -2.24
C HIS A 45 7.71 -0.56 -1.45
N VAL A 46 7.60 0.70 -1.03
CA VAL A 46 6.42 1.26 -0.37
C VAL A 46 5.83 2.34 -1.27
N ASN A 47 4.50 2.32 -1.42
CA ASN A 47 3.74 3.35 -2.11
C ASN A 47 2.63 3.86 -1.19
N ILE A 48 1.98 4.97 -1.56
CA ILE A 48 0.99 5.65 -0.71
C ILE A 48 -0.34 5.87 -1.42
N SER A 49 -1.41 5.80 -0.63
CA SER A 49 -2.71 6.40 -0.97
C SER A 49 -2.70 7.85 -0.49
N GLY A 50 -2.70 8.81 -1.43
CA GLY A 50 -2.57 10.24 -1.14
C GLY A 50 -3.87 11.04 -1.34
N GLY A 51 -3.97 12.21 -0.71
CA GLY A 51 -5.07 13.15 -0.88
C GLY A 51 -4.60 14.59 -0.96
N GLY A 52 -5.34 15.43 -1.69
CA GLY A 52 -5.00 16.85 -1.88
C GLY A 52 -6.24 17.71 -2.09
N VAL A 53 -6.12 19.00 -1.76
CA VAL A 53 -7.20 19.97 -1.98
C VAL A 53 -7.01 20.63 -3.34
N ALA A 54 -7.97 20.43 -4.24
CA ALA A 54 -7.96 21.06 -5.55
C ALA A 54 -7.89 22.60 -5.44
N LYS A 55 -7.07 23.22 -6.30
CA LYS A 55 -6.78 24.67 -6.29
C LYS A 55 -8.05 25.54 -6.30
N TYR A 56 -9.09 25.12 -7.02
CA TYR A 56 -10.35 25.85 -7.20
C TYR A 56 -11.53 25.24 -6.43
N SER A 57 -11.26 24.48 -5.35
CA SER A 57 -12.34 23.88 -4.55
C SER A 57 -13.25 24.95 -3.96
N LYS A 58 -14.54 24.90 -4.31
CA LYS A 58 -15.60 25.74 -3.72
C LYS A 58 -15.89 25.39 -2.25
N ARG A 59 -15.34 24.26 -1.75
CA ARG A 59 -15.54 23.76 -0.38
C ARG A 59 -14.19 23.45 0.29
N LYS A 60 -13.24 24.38 0.17
CA LYS A 60 -11.85 24.20 0.63
C LYS A 60 -11.76 23.80 2.11
N SER A 61 -12.53 24.44 2.99
CA SER A 61 -12.56 24.12 4.43
C SER A 61 -13.02 22.68 4.71
N ASN A 62 -14.06 22.20 4.02
CA ASN A 62 -14.53 20.83 4.17
C ASN A 62 -13.55 19.81 3.59
N ALA A 63 -12.85 20.15 2.50
CA ALA A 63 -11.81 19.29 1.94
C ALA A 63 -10.62 19.14 2.91
N ILE A 64 -10.20 20.22 3.57
CA ILE A 64 -9.17 20.17 4.62
C ILE A 64 -9.64 19.27 5.78
N LYS A 65 -10.86 19.49 6.29
CA LYS A 65 -11.44 18.65 7.35
C LYS A 65 -11.50 17.17 6.98
N LEU A 66 -11.77 16.86 5.71
CA LEU A 66 -11.74 15.48 5.23
C LEU A 66 -10.32 14.89 5.30
N LEU A 67 -9.31 15.61 4.82
CA LEU A 67 -7.92 15.12 4.90
C LEU A 67 -7.44 14.96 6.35
N GLU A 68 -7.78 15.90 7.22
CA GLU A 68 -7.54 15.79 8.67
C GLU A 68 -8.19 14.54 9.24
N PHE A 69 -9.47 14.29 8.92
CA PHE A 69 -10.17 13.10 9.34
C PHE A 69 -9.51 11.81 8.82
N LEU A 70 -9.13 11.75 7.54
CA LEU A 70 -8.49 10.57 6.96
C LEU A 70 -7.12 10.25 7.59
N SER A 71 -6.40 11.27 8.06
CA SER A 71 -5.15 11.12 8.83
C SER A 71 -5.36 10.87 10.33
N SER A 72 -6.59 11.01 10.84
CA SER A 72 -6.89 10.86 12.27
C SER A 72 -6.72 9.42 12.74
N PRO A 73 -6.51 9.19 14.05
CA PRO A 73 -6.40 7.84 14.59
C PRO A 73 -7.60 6.94 14.28
N LYS A 74 -8.80 7.52 14.17
CA LYS A 74 -10.01 6.76 13.85
C LYS A 74 -9.97 6.21 12.43
N ALA A 75 -9.70 7.05 11.42
CA ALA A 75 -9.67 6.60 10.03
C ALA A 75 -8.49 5.67 9.77
N GLN A 76 -7.33 5.95 10.35
CA GLN A 76 -6.12 5.13 10.18
C GLN A 76 -6.26 3.72 10.79
N ARG A 77 -7.01 3.56 11.89
CA ARG A 77 -7.41 2.22 12.38
C ARG A 77 -8.29 1.49 11.37
N LEU A 78 -9.29 2.15 10.80
CA LEU A 78 -10.17 1.55 9.80
C LEU A 78 -9.40 1.11 8.54
N TYR A 79 -8.45 1.92 8.06
CA TYR A 79 -7.58 1.54 6.95
C TYR A 79 -6.78 0.26 7.25
N SER A 80 -6.30 0.12 8.48
CA SER A 80 -5.52 -1.04 8.89
C SER A 80 -6.34 -2.30 9.14
N GLU A 81 -7.54 -2.16 9.72
CA GLU A 81 -8.40 -3.28 10.12
C GLU A 81 -9.27 -3.79 8.97
N ILE A 82 -9.77 -2.89 8.12
CA ILE A 82 -10.75 -3.22 7.07
C ILE A 82 -10.12 -3.21 5.70
N ASN A 83 -9.21 -2.26 5.44
CA ASN A 83 -8.56 -2.15 4.15
C ASN A 83 -7.21 -2.84 4.06
N PHE A 84 -6.66 -3.32 5.18
CA PHE A 84 -5.36 -3.98 5.25
C PHE A 84 -4.21 -3.10 4.71
N GLU A 85 -4.31 -1.78 4.93
CA GLU A 85 -3.22 -0.82 4.65
C GLU A 85 -2.43 -0.48 5.93
N TYR A 86 -1.13 -0.25 5.79
CA TYR A 86 -0.32 0.19 6.92
C TYR A 86 -0.64 1.65 7.27
N PRO A 87 -0.92 1.99 8.55
CA PRO A 87 -1.28 3.34 8.94
C PRO A 87 -0.07 4.28 8.85
N VAL A 88 -0.28 5.50 8.38
CA VAL A 88 0.75 6.56 8.34
C VAL A 88 0.80 7.37 9.64
N ASN A 89 -0.26 7.31 10.45
CA ASN A 89 -0.31 7.99 11.74
C ASN A 89 0.46 7.18 12.79
N LYS A 90 1.52 7.79 13.36
CA LYS A 90 2.45 7.17 14.31
C LYS A 90 1.80 6.72 15.63
N ASP A 91 0.66 7.29 15.99
CA ASP A 91 -0.09 6.93 17.19
C ASP A 91 -0.99 5.71 16.98
N VAL A 92 -1.10 5.22 15.74
CA VAL A 92 -1.92 4.05 15.38
C VAL A 92 -1.01 2.87 15.06
N LYS A 93 -1.18 1.79 15.82
CA LYS A 93 -0.54 0.52 15.52
C LYS A 93 -1.26 -0.15 14.34
N ALA A 94 -0.51 -0.85 13.51
CA ALA A 94 -1.07 -1.75 12.50
C ALA A 94 -1.93 -2.85 13.17
N SER A 95 -2.96 -3.29 12.45
CA SER A 95 -3.88 -4.34 12.88
C SER A 95 -3.14 -5.64 13.18
N GLU A 96 -3.78 -6.54 13.93
CA GLU A 96 -3.21 -7.85 14.23
C GLU A 96 -2.87 -8.64 12.96
N GLU A 97 -3.76 -8.59 11.95
CA GLU A 97 -3.53 -9.24 10.67
C GLU A 97 -2.26 -8.71 9.97
N LEU A 98 -2.09 -7.39 9.88
CA LEU A 98 -0.89 -6.81 9.26
C LEU A 98 0.39 -7.15 10.02
N ARG A 99 0.32 -7.21 11.35
CA ARG A 99 1.47 -7.62 12.19
C ARG A 99 1.78 -9.11 12.03
N SER A 100 0.78 -9.93 11.73
CA SER A 100 0.96 -11.37 11.49
C SER A 100 1.75 -11.68 10.21
N TRP A 101 1.82 -10.73 9.26
CA TRP A 101 2.58 -10.86 8.02
C TRP A 101 4.09 -10.71 8.21
N GLY A 102 4.52 -10.38 9.44
CA GLY A 102 5.92 -10.21 9.81
C GLY A 102 6.40 -8.77 9.68
N ASN A 103 7.66 -8.57 10.04
CA ASN A 103 8.34 -7.28 9.88
C ASN A 103 9.14 -7.28 8.58
N PHE A 104 9.23 -6.12 7.95
CA PHE A 104 10.07 -5.91 6.78
C PHE A 104 10.73 -4.54 6.85
N ARG A 105 11.88 -4.40 6.18
CA ARG A 105 12.55 -3.13 5.95
C ARG A 105 11.95 -2.48 4.72
N GLU A 106 11.54 -1.23 4.87
CA GLU A 106 11.03 -0.37 3.79
C GLU A 106 12.20 0.18 2.97
N ASP A 107 11.99 0.39 1.67
CA ASP A 107 12.86 1.23 0.85
C ASP A 107 12.73 2.70 1.27
N ASN A 108 13.87 3.36 1.48
CA ASN A 108 13.95 4.73 1.95
C ASN A 108 13.93 5.79 0.83
N ILE A 109 13.78 5.39 -0.44
CA ILE A 109 13.59 6.35 -1.54
C ILE A 109 12.33 7.19 -1.30
N SER A 110 12.41 8.51 -1.52
CA SER A 110 11.25 9.37 -1.34
C SER A 110 10.17 9.11 -2.40
N ILE A 111 8.90 9.18 -1.99
CA ILE A 111 7.76 9.09 -2.91
C ILE A 111 7.84 10.16 -4.00
N GLU A 112 8.34 11.36 -3.67
CA GLU A 112 8.57 12.41 -4.65
C GLU A 112 9.57 11.97 -5.72
N LYS A 113 10.69 11.32 -5.33
CA LYS A 113 11.67 10.83 -6.28
C LYS A 113 11.10 9.72 -7.17
N ILE A 114 10.30 8.81 -6.61
CA ILE A 114 9.57 7.80 -7.40
C ILE A 114 8.68 8.48 -8.44
N ALA A 115 7.91 9.50 -8.04
CA ALA A 115 7.02 10.24 -8.93
C ALA A 115 7.80 10.96 -10.05
N GLN A 116 8.94 11.58 -9.74
CA GLN A 116 9.82 12.22 -10.73
C GLN A 116 10.36 11.24 -11.77
N LEU A 117 10.55 9.97 -11.41
CA LEU A 117 11.05 8.91 -12.29
C LEU A 117 9.96 8.22 -13.12
N SER A 118 8.67 8.52 -12.86
CA SER A 118 7.54 7.83 -13.51
C SER A 118 7.56 7.91 -15.04
N ILE A 119 7.95 9.05 -15.61
CA ILE A 119 8.05 9.24 -17.06
C ILE A 119 9.14 8.34 -17.67
N GLU A 120 10.30 8.25 -17.02
CA GLU A 120 11.38 7.39 -17.50
C GLU A 120 11.03 5.91 -17.34
N ALA A 121 10.36 5.54 -16.25
CA ALA A 121 9.85 4.19 -16.04
C ALA A 121 8.84 3.79 -17.15
N GLN A 122 7.90 4.68 -17.51
CA GLN A 122 6.94 4.41 -18.59
C GLN A 122 7.63 4.19 -19.93
N LYS A 123 8.66 5.00 -20.26
CA LYS A 123 9.44 4.80 -21.50
C LYS A 123 10.13 3.43 -21.54
N VAL A 124 10.55 2.89 -20.40
CA VAL A 124 11.13 1.55 -20.33
C VAL A 124 10.06 0.49 -20.57
N ILE A 125 8.90 0.61 -19.91
CA ILE A 125 7.73 -0.26 -20.07
C ILE A 125 7.31 -0.31 -21.55
N ASP A 126 7.12 0.84 -22.19
CA ASP A 126 6.73 0.96 -23.60
C ASP A 126 7.74 0.27 -24.54
N LYS A 127 9.04 0.41 -24.26
CA LYS A 127 10.11 -0.19 -25.08
C LYS A 127 10.16 -1.72 -25.00
N VAL A 128 9.77 -2.30 -23.86
CA VAL A 128 9.80 -3.75 -23.65
C VAL A 128 8.44 -4.43 -23.92
N GLY A 129 7.40 -3.64 -24.21
CA GLY A 129 6.08 -4.15 -24.59
C GLY A 129 5.30 -4.77 -23.44
N TRP A 130 5.49 -4.25 -22.22
CA TRP A 130 4.65 -4.58 -21.07
C TRP A 130 3.44 -3.64 -21.04
#